data_AF-A0A0F2R4P4-F1
#
_entry.id   AF-A0A0F2R4P4-F1
#
_cell.length_a   1.000
_cell.length_b   1.000
_cell.length_c   1.000
_cell.angle_alpha   90.00
_cell.angle_beta   90.00
_cell.angle_gamma   90.00
#
_symmetry.space_group_name_H-M   'P 1'
#
loop_
_entity.id
_entity.type
_entity.pdbx_description
1 polymer ?
#
loop_
_entity_poly.entity_id
_entity_poly.type
_entity_poly.pdbx_seq_one_letter_code
_entity_poly.pdbx_strand_id
1 'polypeptide(L)'
;MANDDKKIRQTDGTTALAELIKAIDRQADQVPQTLVAEGFEVLGSFSAREYKRGRQYVRFYLNNTAFALPLKNALEIDYLPEVTPLPNLPRWVEGICNLRGTIVSVVDLKQILRLEEGSHAVRKLILISNEDISTAIIVEKVAGMLFDDDAHKPIDKSAMTTAPFLHFVQEIIAYDGQPVYLLDVDVLMTALAISV
;
A
#
# COMPACT_ATOMS: atom_id res chain seq x y z
N MET A 1 18.96 3.70 50.87
CA MET A 1 18.28 2.39 51.00
C MET A 1 16.86 2.61 50.51
N ALA A 2 16.63 2.36 49.21
CA ALA A 2 15.97 1.17 48.65
C ALA A 2 14.43 1.29 48.75
N ASN A 3 13.73 1.51 47.62
CA ASN A 3 12.96 0.52 46.81
C ASN A 3 11.70 0.04 47.56
N ASP A 4 10.51 -0.18 47.01
CA ASP A 4 9.91 -0.18 45.68
C ASP A 4 8.39 -0.44 45.93
N ASP A 5 7.60 -0.46 44.87
CA ASP A 5 6.36 -1.25 44.73
C ASP A 5 5.07 -0.81 45.45
N LYS A 6 4.11 -0.33 44.65
CA LYS A 6 2.93 -1.17 44.35
C LYS A 6 2.03 -0.67 43.19
N LYS A 7 1.91 -1.59 42.22
CA LYS A 7 0.66 -2.11 41.63
C LYS A 7 -0.12 -1.27 40.61
N ILE A 8 0.30 -1.48 39.37
CA ILE A 8 -0.49 -1.80 38.17
C ILE A 8 -1.97 -2.10 38.46
N ARG A 9 -2.87 -1.26 37.92
CA ARG A 9 -4.22 -1.68 37.52
C ARG A 9 -4.24 -1.79 36.00
N GLN A 10 -4.28 -3.03 35.51
CA GLN A 10 -4.56 -3.36 34.12
C GLN A 10 -6.00 -2.94 33.81
N THR A 11 -6.16 -1.88 33.04
CA THR A 11 -7.37 -1.62 32.26
C THR A 11 -7.23 -2.38 30.94
N ASP A 12 -8.26 -3.13 30.59
CA ASP A 12 -8.30 -3.98 29.40
C ASP A 12 -8.10 -3.11 28.14
N GLY A 13 -6.93 -3.24 27.52
CA GLY A 13 -6.38 -2.24 26.57
C GLY A 13 -7.20 -2.04 25.29
N THR A 14 -8.07 -3.00 24.95
CA THR A 14 -8.98 -2.93 23.81
C THR A 14 -10.16 -2.00 24.03
N THR A 15 -10.67 -1.88 25.26
CA THR A 15 -11.80 -0.99 25.58
C THR A 15 -11.35 0.47 25.64
N ALA A 16 -10.14 0.73 26.15
CA ALA A 16 -9.54 2.07 26.19
C ALA A 16 -9.17 2.60 24.80
N LEU A 17 -8.70 1.73 23.90
CA LEU A 17 -8.36 2.11 22.52
C LEU A 17 -9.61 2.44 21.69
N ALA A 18 -10.70 1.70 21.86
CA ALA A 18 -11.95 1.97 21.18
C ALA A 18 -12.60 3.30 21.64
N GLU A 19 -12.48 3.65 22.92
CA GLU A 19 -12.94 4.93 23.46
C GLU A 19 -12.08 6.11 22.95
N LEU A 20 -10.77 5.92 22.81
CA LEU A 20 -9.86 6.94 22.28
C LEU A 20 -10.06 7.23 20.79
N ILE A 21 -10.31 6.21 19.96
CA ILE A 21 -10.62 6.42 18.53
C ILE A 21 -11.95 7.17 18.37
N LYS A 22 -12.96 6.85 19.20
CA LYS A 22 -14.24 7.59 19.22
C LYS A 22 -14.10 9.04 19.69
N ALA A 23 -13.10 9.35 20.51
CA ALA A 23 -12.85 10.71 21.00
C ALA A 23 -12.12 11.59 19.96
N ILE A 24 -11.20 11.01 19.18
CA ILE A 24 -10.44 11.72 18.14
C ILE A 24 -11.37 12.20 17.01
N ASP A 25 -12.35 11.39 16.62
CA ASP A 25 -13.26 11.71 15.51
C ASP A 25 -14.24 12.84 15.83
N ARG A 26 -14.34 13.28 17.10
CA ARG A 26 -15.42 14.18 17.55
C ARG A 26 -15.00 15.59 17.99
N GLN A 27 -13.72 15.88 18.25
CA GLN A 27 -13.30 17.22 18.73
C GLN A 27 -11.88 17.63 18.30
N ALA A 28 -11.64 17.78 17.00
CA ALA A 28 -10.36 18.29 16.49
C ALA A 28 -10.12 19.80 16.73
N ASP A 29 -11.09 20.59 17.23
CA ASP A 29 -10.99 22.05 17.22
C ASP A 29 -10.77 22.75 18.58
N GLN A 30 -10.66 22.07 19.72
CA GLN A 30 -10.57 22.76 21.03
C GLN A 30 -9.66 22.11 22.10
N VAL A 31 -8.38 21.85 21.80
CA VAL A 31 -7.42 21.45 22.86
C VAL A 31 -6.59 22.65 23.34
N PRO A 32 -6.57 22.96 24.66
CA PRO A 32 -5.79 24.06 25.22
C PRO A 32 -4.27 23.85 25.10
N GLN A 33 -3.55 24.89 24.65
CA GLN A 33 -2.12 24.88 24.29
C GLN A 33 -1.15 24.46 25.42
N THR A 34 -1.57 24.53 26.68
CA THR A 34 -0.74 24.19 27.85
C THR A 34 -0.59 22.68 28.08
N LEU A 35 -1.62 21.89 27.77
CA LEU A 35 -1.53 20.41 27.79
C LEU A 35 -0.63 19.85 26.68
N VAL A 36 -0.42 20.64 25.63
CA VAL A 36 0.44 20.29 24.51
C VAL A 36 1.91 20.33 24.93
N ALA A 37 2.32 21.22 25.85
CA ALA A 37 3.72 21.33 26.25
C ALA A 37 4.18 20.18 27.16
N GLU A 38 3.41 19.85 28.20
CA GLU A 38 3.79 18.79 29.17
C GLU A 38 3.54 17.38 28.60
N GLY A 39 2.54 17.22 27.74
CA GLY A 39 2.31 15.97 27.00
C GLY A 39 3.37 15.69 25.94
N PHE A 40 4.00 16.71 25.37
CA PHE A 40 5.02 16.55 24.31
C PHE A 40 6.36 16.04 24.80
N GLU A 41 6.74 16.21 26.07
CA GLU A 41 8.01 15.63 26.58
C GLU A 41 7.90 14.11 26.78
N VAL A 42 6.75 13.64 27.26
CA VAL A 42 6.48 12.20 27.44
C VAL A 42 6.14 11.54 26.10
N LEU A 43 5.37 12.21 25.23
CA LEU A 43 5.16 11.77 23.85
C LEU A 43 6.45 11.88 23.02
N GLY A 44 7.36 12.80 23.31
CA GLY A 44 8.58 12.99 22.53
C GLY A 44 9.51 11.77 22.51
N SER A 45 9.45 10.93 23.54
CA SER A 45 10.24 9.68 23.60
C SER A 45 9.50 8.44 23.09
N PHE A 46 8.18 8.50 22.90
CA PHE A 46 7.37 7.37 22.41
C PHE A 46 6.63 7.62 21.08
N SER A 47 6.58 8.87 20.59
CA SER A 47 6.04 9.30 19.29
C SER A 47 7.13 9.58 18.24
N ALA A 48 8.40 9.57 18.66
CA ALA A 48 9.55 9.84 17.81
C ALA A 48 10.34 8.57 17.43
N ARG A 49 9.67 7.42 17.30
CA ARG A 49 10.04 6.53 16.18
C ARG A 49 9.38 7.10 14.92
N GLU A 50 9.74 8.35 14.64
CA GLU A 50 9.74 9.00 13.34
C GLU A 50 8.45 8.75 12.54
N TYR A 51 7.46 9.65 12.65
CA TYR A 51 6.55 9.88 11.52
C TYR A 51 7.41 10.42 10.36
N LYS A 52 8.13 9.51 9.69
CA LYS A 52 9.00 9.81 8.55
C LYS A 52 8.14 10.50 7.50
N ARG A 53 8.46 11.77 7.22
CA ARG A 53 7.89 12.58 6.13
C ARG A 53 8.39 12.09 4.76
N GLY A 54 8.45 10.78 4.55
CA GLY A 54 8.89 10.16 3.31
C GLY A 54 7.71 9.69 2.48
N ARG A 55 7.90 9.53 1.16
CA ARG A 55 6.92 8.85 0.30
C ARG A 55 6.70 7.42 0.82
N GLN A 56 5.45 7.00 0.87
CA GLN A 56 5.06 5.67 1.35
C GLN A 56 4.54 4.84 0.19
N TYR A 57 4.90 3.57 0.15
CA TYR A 57 4.55 2.67 -0.92
C TYR A 57 4.01 1.34 -0.38
N VAL A 58 3.10 0.72 -1.12
CA VAL A 58 2.73 -0.69 -0.93
C VAL A 58 3.62 -1.52 -1.83
N ARG A 59 4.43 -2.40 -1.23
CA ARG A 59 5.31 -3.32 -1.95
C ARG A 59 4.65 -4.68 -2.12
N PHE A 60 4.76 -5.23 -3.32
CA PHE A 60 4.22 -6.53 -3.70
C PHE A 60 5.13 -7.24 -4.71
N TYR A 61 4.81 -8.49 -5.02
CA TYR A 61 5.59 -9.34 -5.91
C TYR A 61 4.76 -9.89 -7.06
N LEU A 62 5.42 -10.00 -8.21
CA LEU A 62 4.99 -10.74 -9.39
C LEU A 62 6.21 -11.53 -9.91
N ASN A 63 6.14 -12.85 -10.05
CA ASN A 63 7.24 -13.70 -10.52
C ASN A 63 8.58 -13.38 -9.83
N ASN A 64 8.57 -13.30 -8.49
CA ASN A 64 9.72 -12.95 -7.64
C ASN A 64 10.30 -11.53 -7.85
N THR A 65 9.73 -10.73 -8.73
CA THR A 65 10.13 -9.34 -8.97
C THR A 65 9.35 -8.43 -8.03
N ALA A 66 10.05 -7.56 -7.31
CA ALA A 66 9.45 -6.64 -6.36
C ALA A 66 8.97 -5.36 -7.06
N PHE A 67 7.69 -5.07 -6.95
CA PHE A 67 7.08 -3.84 -7.40
C PHE A 67 6.54 -3.06 -6.21
N ALA A 68 6.37 -1.75 -6.38
CA ALA A 68 5.64 -0.97 -5.41
C ALA A 68 4.86 0.15 -6.07
N LEU A 69 3.79 0.61 -5.43
CA LEU A 69 3.00 1.76 -5.84
C LEU A 69 2.77 2.69 -4.66
N PRO A 70 2.50 3.99 -4.87
CA PRO A 70 2.27 4.91 -3.77
C PRO A 70 1.09 4.46 -2.89
N LEU A 71 1.28 4.50 -1.56
CA LEU A 71 0.26 4.07 -0.61
C LEU A 71 -1.06 4.84 -0.80
N LYS A 72 -0.99 6.13 -1.14
CA LYS A 72 -2.16 6.97 -1.44
C LYS A 72 -3.06 6.43 -2.56
N ASN A 73 -2.53 5.58 -3.43
CA ASN A 73 -3.25 5.00 -4.55
C ASN A 73 -3.74 3.57 -4.25
N ALA A 74 -3.31 2.92 -3.16
CA ALA A 74 -3.81 1.61 -2.76
C ALA A 74 -4.90 1.76 -1.69
N LEU A 75 -6.15 1.60 -2.10
CA LEU A 75 -7.30 1.74 -1.23
C LEU A 75 -7.54 0.51 -0.36
N GLU A 76 -7.36 -0.68 -0.92
CA GLU A 76 -7.64 -1.93 -0.23
C GLU A 76 -6.71 -3.05 -0.71
N ILE A 77 -6.41 -3.99 0.19
CA ILE A 77 -5.68 -5.22 -0.11
C ILE A 77 -6.50 -6.39 0.44
N ASP A 78 -6.88 -7.31 -0.43
CA ASP A 78 -7.65 -8.49 -0.05
C ASP A 78 -7.14 -9.75 -0.77
N TYR A 79 -7.73 -10.89 -0.43
CA TYR A 79 -7.67 -12.07 -1.30
C TYR A 79 -8.50 -11.83 -2.55
N LEU A 80 -8.10 -12.45 -3.67
CA LEU A 80 -8.90 -12.42 -4.89
C LEU A 80 -10.26 -13.11 -4.64
N PRO A 81 -11.40 -12.37 -4.67
CA PRO A 81 -12.72 -12.99 -4.60
C PRO A 81 -13.05 -13.68 -5.93
N GLU A 82 -14.24 -14.27 -6.01
CA GLU A 82 -14.76 -14.76 -7.29
C GLU A 82 -14.88 -13.61 -8.30
N VAL A 83 -14.32 -13.85 -9.49
CA VAL A 83 -14.37 -12.90 -10.61
C VAL A 83 -15.41 -13.37 -11.60
N THR A 84 -16.38 -12.50 -11.90
CA THR A 84 -17.35 -12.71 -12.97
C THR A 84 -16.71 -12.28 -14.29
N PRO A 85 -16.43 -13.21 -15.21
CA PRO A 85 -15.77 -12.87 -16.47
C PRO A 85 -16.69 -12.03 -17.35
N LEU A 86 -16.09 -11.09 -18.09
CA LEU A 86 -16.78 -10.27 -19.07
C LEU A 86 -16.32 -10.65 -20.49
N PRO A 87 -17.25 -10.83 -21.45
CA PRO A 87 -16.90 -11.23 -22.81
C PRO A 87 -16.26 -10.08 -23.60
N ASN A 88 -15.44 -10.44 -24.60
CA ASN A 88 -14.85 -9.51 -25.58
C ASN A 88 -13.93 -8.42 -24.99
N LEU A 89 -13.37 -8.65 -23.80
CA LEU A 89 -12.38 -7.75 -23.22
C LEU A 89 -10.94 -8.17 -23.57
N PRO A 90 -9.98 -7.24 -23.47
CA PRO A 90 -8.57 -7.58 -23.58
C PRO A 90 -8.16 -8.65 -22.56
N ARG A 91 -7.14 -9.46 -22.90
CA ARG A 91 -6.68 -10.59 -22.07
C ARG A 91 -6.23 -10.23 -20.65
N TRP A 92 -5.84 -8.97 -20.44
CA TRP A 92 -5.45 -8.48 -19.11
C TRP A 92 -6.65 -8.14 -18.22
N VAL A 93 -7.88 -8.15 -18.73
CA VAL A 93 -9.09 -7.97 -17.94
C VAL A 93 -9.70 -9.33 -17.65
N GLU A 94 -9.68 -9.73 -16.38
CA GLU A 94 -10.27 -10.99 -15.91
C GLU A 94 -11.80 -10.87 -15.78
N GLY A 95 -12.31 -9.65 -15.55
CA GLY A 95 -13.74 -9.36 -15.48
C GLY A 95 -14.05 -8.33 -14.41
N ILE A 96 -15.09 -8.60 -13.62
CA ILE A 96 -15.52 -7.77 -12.49
C ILE A 96 -15.67 -8.61 -11.23
N CYS A 97 -15.53 -7.99 -10.06
CA CYS A 97 -15.86 -8.62 -8.79
C CYS A 97 -16.60 -7.65 -7.87
N ASN A 98 -17.22 -8.20 -6.82
CA ASN A 98 -17.85 -7.42 -5.77
C ASN A 98 -16.88 -7.30 -4.58
N LEU A 99 -16.40 -6.09 -4.32
CA LEU A 99 -15.64 -5.75 -3.12
C LEU A 99 -16.53 -4.94 -2.19
N ARG A 100 -16.95 -5.55 -1.08
CA ARG A 100 -17.74 -4.93 -0.01
C ARG A 100 -19.02 -4.20 -0.49
N GLY A 101 -19.66 -4.71 -1.53
CA GLY A 101 -20.88 -4.12 -2.11
C GLY A 101 -20.62 -3.24 -3.33
N THR A 102 -19.38 -2.95 -3.67
CA THR A 102 -18.99 -2.17 -4.85
C THR A 102 -18.48 -3.09 -5.95
N ILE A 103 -19.03 -2.94 -7.16
CA ILE A 103 -18.55 -3.65 -8.33
C ILE A 103 -17.31 -2.93 -8.86
N VAL A 104 -16.21 -3.66 -9.00
CA VAL A 104 -14.95 -3.15 -9.54
C VAL A 104 -14.45 -4.03 -10.68
N SER A 105 -13.76 -3.44 -11.63
CA SER A 105 -13.01 -4.17 -12.66
C SER A 105 -11.82 -4.89 -12.02
N VAL A 106 -11.52 -6.09 -12.52
CA VAL A 106 -10.39 -6.91 -12.08
C VAL A 106 -9.45 -7.15 -13.25
N VAL A 107 -8.18 -6.83 -13.06
CA VAL A 107 -7.15 -6.93 -14.10
C VAL A 107 -5.95 -7.74 -13.61
N ASP A 108 -5.41 -8.59 -14.49
CA ASP A 108 -4.16 -9.31 -14.22
C ASP A 108 -2.96 -8.41 -14.55
N LEU A 109 -2.28 -7.93 -13.49
CA LEU A 109 -1.14 -7.04 -13.64
C LEU A 109 0.03 -7.72 -14.38
N LYS A 110 0.19 -9.05 -14.31
CA LYS A 110 1.24 -9.75 -15.07
C LYS A 110 1.04 -9.57 -16.57
N GLN A 111 -0.21 -9.66 -17.03
CA GLN A 111 -0.54 -9.49 -18.45
C GLN A 111 -0.27 -8.05 -18.91
N ILE A 112 -0.60 -7.04 -18.09
CA ILE A 112 -0.32 -5.63 -18.39
C ILE A 112 1.19 -5.37 -18.49
N LEU A 113 1.94 -5.88 -17.51
CA LEU A 113 3.39 -5.73 -17.44
C LEU A 113 4.13 -6.67 -18.41
N ARG A 114 3.41 -7.51 -19.18
CA ARG A 114 3.96 -8.51 -20.10
C ARG A 114 4.98 -9.43 -19.43
N LEU A 115 4.70 -9.81 -18.19
CA LEU A 115 5.46 -10.80 -17.46
C LEU A 115 5.02 -12.20 -17.88
N GLU A 116 5.94 -13.16 -17.88
CA GLU A 116 5.61 -14.56 -18.13
C GLU A 116 4.58 -15.07 -17.11
N GLU A 117 3.80 -16.09 -17.48
CA GLU A 117 2.87 -16.69 -16.53
C GLU A 117 3.63 -17.46 -15.44
N GLY A 118 3.72 -16.87 -14.25
CA GLY A 118 4.22 -17.55 -13.05
C GLY A 118 3.19 -18.46 -12.37
N SER A 119 3.63 -19.16 -11.31
CA SER A 119 2.84 -20.08 -10.49
C SER A 119 1.45 -19.53 -10.10
N HIS A 120 0.42 -20.39 -10.16
CA HIS A 120 -0.94 -20.10 -9.67
C HIS A 120 -1.03 -20.14 -8.14
N ALA A 121 -0.11 -19.47 -7.44
CA ALA A 121 -0.19 -19.29 -6.00
C ALA A 121 -1.43 -18.46 -5.61
N VAL A 122 -1.77 -18.47 -4.32
CA VAL A 122 -2.88 -17.67 -3.77
C VAL A 122 -2.74 -16.22 -4.24
N ARG A 123 -3.69 -15.78 -5.08
CA ARG A 123 -3.70 -14.45 -5.67
C ARG A 123 -4.23 -13.45 -4.65
N LYS A 124 -3.54 -12.32 -4.53
CA LYS A 124 -3.98 -11.14 -3.79
C LYS A 124 -4.54 -10.13 -4.76
N LEU A 125 -5.42 -9.29 -4.24
CA LEU A 125 -6.03 -8.20 -4.95
C LEU A 125 -5.60 -6.90 -4.26
N ILE A 126 -5.18 -5.92 -5.04
CA ILE A 126 -4.98 -4.54 -4.56
C ILE A 126 -5.98 -3.68 -5.31
N LEU A 127 -6.90 -3.04 -4.60
CA LEU A 127 -7.75 -2.01 -5.16
C LEU A 127 -6.92 -0.74 -5.30
N ILE A 128 -6.64 -0.34 -6.54
CA ILE A 128 -5.95 0.90 -6.83
C ILE A 128 -6.95 1.96 -7.30
N SER A 129 -6.65 3.22 -7.00
CA SER A 129 -7.42 4.35 -7.51
C SER A 129 -6.53 5.46 -8.04
N ASN A 130 -7.07 6.16 -9.01
CA ASN A 130 -6.60 7.46 -9.44
C ASN A 130 -7.81 8.35 -9.75
N GLU A 131 -7.85 9.51 -9.10
CA GLU A 131 -9.02 10.39 -9.10
C GLU A 131 -10.31 9.61 -8.74
N ASP A 132 -11.32 9.64 -9.60
CA ASP A 132 -12.61 8.97 -9.39
C ASP A 132 -12.66 7.53 -9.94
N ILE A 133 -11.57 7.05 -10.56
CA ILE A 133 -11.51 5.73 -11.18
C ILE A 133 -10.80 4.77 -10.24
N SER A 134 -11.42 3.61 -9.99
CA SER A 134 -10.82 2.51 -9.24
C SER A 134 -10.81 1.22 -10.06
N THR A 135 -9.78 0.41 -9.86
CA THR A 135 -9.63 -0.90 -10.52
C THR A 135 -8.85 -1.80 -9.58
N ALA A 136 -9.24 -3.07 -9.53
CA ALA A 136 -8.53 -4.07 -8.77
C ALA A 136 -7.44 -4.72 -9.62
N ILE A 137 -6.19 -4.65 -9.18
CA ILE A 137 -5.06 -5.35 -9.78
C ILE A 137 -4.79 -6.65 -9.03
N ILE A 138 -4.60 -7.73 -9.78
CA ILE A 138 -4.18 -9.03 -9.24
C ILE A 138 -2.66 -9.03 -9.07
N VAL A 139 -2.20 -9.47 -7.90
CA VAL A 139 -0.79 -9.67 -7.59
C VAL A 139 -0.57 -11.02 -6.88
N GLU A 140 0.66 -11.51 -6.80
CA GLU A 140 0.94 -12.81 -6.19
C GLU A 140 1.12 -12.72 -4.67
N LYS A 141 1.77 -11.66 -4.21
CA LYS A 141 2.03 -11.45 -2.77
C LYS A 141 2.17 -9.98 -2.45
N VAL A 142 1.52 -9.53 -1.39
CA VAL A 142 1.80 -8.23 -0.77
C VAL A 142 2.84 -8.42 0.33
N ALA A 143 3.94 -7.66 0.24
CA ALA A 143 5.08 -7.76 1.14
C ALA A 143 4.96 -6.80 2.34
N GLY A 144 4.19 -5.73 2.20
CA GLY A 144 3.99 -4.71 3.23
C GLY A 144 4.35 -3.31 2.74
N MET A 145 4.54 -2.40 3.68
CA MET A 145 4.89 -1.01 3.39
C MET A 145 6.39 -0.85 3.11
N LEU A 146 6.71 0.11 2.26
CA LEU A 146 8.05 0.58 1.96
C LEU A 146 8.08 2.10 2.17
N PHE A 147 9.03 2.57 2.97
CA PHE A 147 9.23 3.98 3.23
C PHE A 147 10.43 4.46 2.43
N ASP A 148 10.31 5.64 1.82
CA ASP A 148 11.32 6.22 0.95
C ASP A 148 12.72 6.24 1.59
N ASP A 149 12.79 6.61 2.87
CA ASP A 149 14.02 6.69 3.65
C ASP A 149 14.73 5.33 3.82
N ASP A 150 14.01 4.22 3.69
CA ASP A 150 14.57 2.88 3.78
C ASP A 150 15.15 2.40 2.45
N ALA A 151 14.83 3.10 1.34
CA ALA A 151 15.01 2.61 -0.02
C ALA A 151 15.91 3.52 -0.88
N HIS A 152 16.53 4.55 -0.29
CA HIS A 152 17.14 5.66 -1.00
C HIS A 152 18.52 5.38 -1.61
N LYS A 153 18.55 4.48 -2.61
CA LYS A 153 19.59 4.44 -3.65
C LYS A 153 18.90 4.26 -5.00
N PRO A 154 18.67 5.36 -5.75
CA PRO A 154 18.14 5.28 -7.10
C PRO A 154 19.03 4.39 -7.97
N ILE A 155 18.42 3.48 -8.71
CA ILE A 155 19.08 2.66 -9.72
C ILE A 155 18.84 3.32 -11.07
N ASP A 156 19.92 3.50 -11.84
CA ASP A 156 19.80 4.05 -13.19
C ASP A 156 19.04 3.07 -14.09
N LYS A 157 17.85 3.51 -14.56
CA LYS A 157 17.01 2.75 -15.50
C LYS A 157 17.72 2.46 -16.81
N SER A 158 18.68 3.29 -17.22
CA SER A 158 19.40 3.12 -18.48
C SER A 158 20.12 1.77 -18.55
N ALA A 159 20.52 1.23 -17.38
CA ALA A 159 21.14 -0.07 -17.23
C ALA A 159 20.18 -1.26 -17.43
N MET A 160 18.86 -1.04 -17.49
CA MET A 160 17.82 -2.09 -17.47
C MET A 160 17.02 -2.22 -18.77
N THR A 161 17.60 -1.83 -19.91
CA THR A 161 16.93 -1.45 -21.17
C THR A 161 16.02 -2.48 -21.88
N THR A 162 15.84 -3.70 -21.36
CA THR A 162 15.17 -4.81 -22.09
C THR A 162 13.83 -5.24 -21.50
N ALA A 163 13.43 -4.79 -20.31
CA ALA A 163 12.19 -5.25 -19.68
C ALA A 163 10.95 -4.48 -20.20
N PRO A 164 9.90 -5.16 -20.71
CA PRO A 164 8.73 -4.52 -21.33
C PRO A 164 7.92 -3.66 -20.34
N PHE A 165 8.00 -3.97 -19.04
CA PHE A 165 7.26 -3.25 -18.00
C PHE A 165 7.87 -1.89 -17.62
N LEU A 166 9.08 -1.56 -18.08
CA LEU A 166 9.76 -0.32 -17.65
C LEU A 166 9.01 0.96 -18.03
N HIS A 167 8.15 0.90 -19.05
CA HIS A 167 7.26 2.01 -19.41
C HIS A 167 6.31 2.40 -18.27
N PHE A 168 5.93 1.44 -17.42
CA PHE A 168 5.06 1.65 -16.26
C PHE A 168 5.82 2.02 -14.99
N VAL A 169 7.15 2.15 -15.05
CA VAL A 169 7.99 2.37 -13.87
C VAL A 169 8.37 3.84 -13.79
N GLN A 170 8.01 4.52 -12.71
CA GLN A 170 8.42 5.89 -12.40
C GLN A 170 9.86 5.96 -11.89
N GLU A 171 10.27 5.03 -11.03
CA GLU A 171 11.59 5.02 -10.38
C GLU A 171 12.01 3.58 -10.05
N ILE A 172 13.31 3.31 -9.99
CA ILE A 172 13.83 2.03 -9.48
C ILE A 172 14.70 2.35 -8.27
N ILE A 173 14.46 1.65 -7.18
CA ILE A 173 15.17 1.88 -5.92
C ILE A 173 15.73 0.57 -5.39
N ALA A 174 16.84 0.63 -4.66
CA ALA A 174 17.41 -0.53 -3.99
C ALA A 174 16.83 -0.69 -2.58
N TYR A 175 16.28 -1.85 -2.27
CA TYR A 175 15.83 -2.23 -0.92
C TYR A 175 16.32 -3.62 -0.58
N ASP A 176 16.97 -3.80 0.57
CA ASP A 176 17.68 -5.03 0.96
C ASP A 176 18.63 -5.57 -0.14
N GLY A 177 19.26 -4.66 -0.89
CA GLY A 177 20.17 -4.99 -1.99
C GLY A 177 19.48 -5.54 -3.25
N GLN A 178 18.15 -5.52 -3.32
CA GLN A 178 17.36 -5.93 -4.47
C GLN A 178 16.66 -4.73 -5.12
N PRO A 179 16.47 -4.72 -6.45
CA PRO A 179 15.72 -3.67 -7.12
C PRO A 179 14.22 -3.79 -6.79
N VAL A 180 13.61 -2.65 -6.49
CA VAL A 180 12.15 -2.47 -6.39
C VAL A 180 11.73 -1.46 -7.45
N TYR A 181 10.78 -1.86 -8.29
CA TYR A 181 10.26 -1.02 -9.37
C TYR A 181 9.04 -0.25 -8.89
N LEU A 182 9.19 1.06 -8.75
CA LEU A 182 8.08 1.95 -8.37
C LEU A 182 7.22 2.23 -9.59
N LEU A 183 5.98 1.75 -9.56
CA LEU A 183 5.03 1.90 -10.64
C LEU A 183 4.46 3.32 -10.67
N ASP A 184 4.34 3.85 -11.87
CA ASP A 184 3.58 5.05 -12.17
C ASP A 184 2.10 4.67 -12.29
N VAL A 185 1.31 5.02 -11.27
CA VAL A 185 -0.12 4.70 -11.23
C VAL A 185 -0.89 5.49 -12.28
N ASP A 186 -0.45 6.71 -12.63
CA ASP A 186 -1.13 7.54 -13.63
C ASP A 186 -1.01 6.88 -15.02
N VAL A 187 0.20 6.43 -15.38
CA VAL A 187 0.46 5.68 -16.62
C VAL A 187 -0.28 4.34 -16.62
N LEU A 188 -0.25 3.61 -15.50
CA LEU A 188 -0.95 2.33 -15.37
C LEU A 188 -2.46 2.49 -15.58
N MET A 189 -3.09 3.47 -14.90
CA MET A 189 -4.52 3.74 -15.01
C MET A 189 -4.91 4.25 -16.39
N THR A 190 -4.04 5.05 -17.04
CA THR A 190 -4.26 5.50 -18.42
C THR A 190 -4.29 4.32 -19.40
N ALA A 191 -3.37 3.36 -19.26
CA ALA A 191 -3.36 2.16 -20.10
C ALA A 191 -4.62 1.28 -19.91
N LEU A 192 -5.15 1.25 -18.69
CA LEU A 192 -6.39 0.54 -18.36
C LEU A 192 -7.64 1.23 -18.94
N ALA A 193 -7.69 2.56 -18.90
CA ALA A 193 -8.85 3.35 -19.33
C ALA A 193 -9.04 3.38 -20.86
N ILE A 194 -7.95 3.32 -21.65
CA ILE A 194 -8.00 3.41 -23.12
C ILE A 194 -8.54 2.11 -23.77
N SER A 195 -8.71 1.04 -22.99
CA SER A 195 -9.03 -0.30 -23.50
C SER A 195 -10.47 -0.76 -23.28
N VAL A 196 -11.36 0.14 -22.82
CA VAL A 196 -12.81 -0.06 -22.63
C VAL A 196 -13.57 0.87 -23.57
#